data_AF-A0A2S8BA96-F1
#
_entry.id   AF-A0A2S8BA96-F1
#
_cell.length_a   1.000
_cell.length_b   1.000
_cell.length_c   1.000
_cell.angle_alpha   90.00
_cell.angle_beta   90.00
_cell.angle_gamma   90.00
#
_symmetry.space_group_name_H-M   'P 1'
#
loop_
_entity.id
_entity.type
_entity.pdbx_description
1 polymer ?
#
loop_
_entity_poly.entity_id
_entity_poly.type
_entity_poly.pdbx_seq_one_letter_code
_entity_poly.pdbx_strand_id
1 'polypeptide(L)' 'MGGGIAIGASTLRPWASANFVGARHLFACAGNEAAKALQERLIATEWRLPGHIVADVAIEPGDGAGFTIEILTVED' A
#
# COMPACT_ATOMS: atom_id res chain seq x y z
N MET A 1 22.86 0.51 -11.92
CA MET A 1 22.59 1.14 -10.61
C MET A 1 21.17 0.76 -10.25
N GLY A 2 20.98 -0.10 -9.24
CA GLY A 2 19.62 -0.49 -8.82
C GLY A 2 18.93 0.70 -8.19
N GLY A 3 17.80 1.12 -8.73
CA GLY A 3 16.92 2.08 -8.08
C GLY A 3 16.35 1.41 -6.83
N GLY A 4 16.90 1.76 -5.67
CA GLY A 4 16.32 1.32 -4.41
C GLY A 4 15.03 2.09 -4.14
N ILE A 5 14.05 1.41 -3.55
CA ILE A 5 12.90 2.07 -2.95
C ILE A 5 13.19 2.17 -1.46
N ALA A 6 13.17 3.39 -0.92
CA ALA A 6 13.19 3.62 0.51
C ALA A 6 11.74 3.71 1.01
N ILE A 7 11.38 2.83 1.94
CA ILE A 7 10.08 2.87 2.62
C ILE A 7 10.27 3.70 3.90
N GLY A 8 9.50 4.78 4.01
CA GLY A 8 9.43 5.67 5.16
C GLY A 8 8.44 5.20 6.21
N ALA A 9 8.03 6.11 7.08
CA ALA A 9 7.10 5.80 8.17
C ALA A 9 5.74 5.34 7.62
N SER A 10 5.23 4.26 8.19
CA SER A 10 3.87 3.79 7.95
C SER A 10 2.88 4.50 8.86
N THR A 11 1.75 4.95 8.32
CA THR A 11 0.61 5.45 9.08
C THR A 11 -0.53 4.45 8.98
N LEU A 12 -1.07 4.04 10.11
CA LEU A 12 -2.24 3.17 10.19
C LEU A 12 -3.45 4.03 10.56
N ARG A 13 -4.50 3.96 9.74
CA ARG A 13 -5.77 4.63 10.01
C ARG A 13 -6.90 3.61 10.08
N PRO A 14 -7.65 3.54 11.18
CA PRO A 14 -8.86 2.73 11.25
C PRO A 14 -9.84 3.14 10.13
N TRP A 15 -10.47 2.15 9.50
CA TRP A 15 -11.43 2.35 8.44
C TRP A 15 -12.61 1.41 8.62
N ALA A 16 -13.81 1.92 8.38
CA ALA A 16 -15.02 1.11 8.37
C ALA A 16 -15.94 1.61 7.25
N SER A 17 -16.62 0.67 6.61
CA SER A 17 -17.67 0.88 5.63
C SER A 17 -18.98 0.28 6.16
N ALA A 18 -20.05 0.36 5.37
CA ALA A 18 -21.35 -0.18 5.74
C ALA A 18 -21.31 -1.69 6.06
N ASN A 19 -20.41 -2.44 5.41
CA ASN A 19 -20.35 -3.91 5.51
C ASN A 19 -19.02 -4.45 6.05
N PHE A 20 -17.99 -3.61 6.21
CA PHE A 20 -16.64 -4.08 6.51
C PHE A 20 -15.95 -3.15 7.50
N VAL A 21 -15.13 -3.73 8.37
CA VAL A 21 -14.29 -3.02 9.34
C VAL A 21 -12.85 -3.40 9.08
N GLY A 22 -11.91 -2.49 9.27
CA GLY A 22 -10.50 -2.78 9.15
C GLY A 22 -9.62 -1.54 9.24
N ALA A 23 -8.59 -1.48 8.39
CA ALA A 23 -7.57 -0.44 8.46
C ALA A 23 -6.99 -0.09 7.09
N ARG A 24 -6.68 1.19 6.91
CA ARG A 24 -5.93 1.74 5.78
C ARG A 24 -4.49 2.00 6.23
N HIS A 25 -3.56 1.30 5.60
CA HIS A 25 -2.13 1.41 5.87
C HIS A 25 -1.50 2.26 4.78
N LEU A 26 -0.88 3.37 5.16
CA LEU A 26 -0.21 4.27 4.23
C LEU A 26 1.30 4.20 4.45
N PHE A 27 2.05 3.91 3.39
CA PHE A 27 3.51 3.82 3.41
C PHE A 27 4.10 4.88 2.49
N ALA A 28 4.71 5.92 3.07
CA ALA A 28 5.43 6.90 2.29
C ALA A 28 6.69 6.26 1.71
N CYS A 29 6.90 6.33 0.40
CA CYS A 29 8.03 5.75 -0.29
C CYS A 29 8.80 6.82 -1.08
N ALA A 30 10.12 6.70 -1.09
CA ALA A 30 10.99 7.54 -1.90
C ALA A 30 11.79 6.68 -2.88
N GLY A 31 11.84 7.10 -4.14
CA GLY A 31 12.56 6.38 -5.19
C GLY A 31 11.98 6.63 -6.57
N ASN A 32 12.82 6.51 -7.59
CA ASN A 32 12.48 6.71 -9.00
C ASN A 32 12.34 5.37 -9.75
N GLU A 33 11.89 4.31 -9.06
CA GLU A 33 11.55 3.05 -9.71
C GLU A 33 10.18 3.16 -10.36
N ALA A 34 9.90 2.27 -11.32
CA ALA A 34 8.65 2.23 -12.05
C ALA A 34 7.48 1.92 -11.08
N ALA A 35 6.92 2.96 -10.45
CA ALA A 35 5.79 2.88 -9.53
C ALA A 35 4.64 2.04 -10.11
N LYS A 36 4.46 2.11 -11.43
CA LYS A 36 3.53 1.27 -12.19
C LYS A 36 3.88 -0.23 -12.13
N ALA A 37 5.12 -0.61 -12.38
CA ALA A 37 5.54 -2.01 -12.32
C ALA A 37 5.49 -2.55 -10.88
N LEU A 38 5.77 -1.69 -9.89
CA LEU A 38 5.57 -2.03 -8.48
C LEU A 38 4.09 -2.25 -8.17
N GLN A 39 3.21 -1.34 -8.59
CA GLN A 39 1.76 -1.44 -8.40
C GLN A 39 1.22 -2.74 -9.01
N GLU A 40 1.58 -3.05 -10.26
CA GLU A 40 1.18 -4.28 -10.94
C GLU A 40 1.61 -5.53 -10.15
N ARG A 41 2.84 -5.53 -9.60
CA ARG A 41 3.32 -6.63 -8.77
C ARG A 41 2.58 -6.74 -7.43
N LEU A 42 2.31 -5.63 -6.75
CA LEU A 42 1.60 -5.65 -5.47
C LEU A 42 0.16 -6.14 -5.63
N ILE A 43 -0.54 -5.71 -6.69
CA ILE A 43 -1.90 -6.15 -7.01
C ILE A 43 -1.93 -7.63 -7.40
N ALA A 44 -0.93 -8.10 -8.15
CA ALA A 44 -0.84 -9.51 -8.54
C ALA A 44 -0.42 -10.45 -7.40
N THR A 45 0.00 -9.91 -6.26
CA THR A 45 0.45 -10.71 -5.11
C THR A 45 -0.75 -11.11 -4.25
N GLU A 46 -0.90 -12.41 -3.98
CA GLU A 46 -1.84 -12.90 -2.98
C GLU A 46 -1.28 -12.60 -1.58
N TRP A 47 -1.81 -11.57 -0.94
CA TRP A 47 -1.41 -11.21 0.42
C TRP A 47 -2.14 -12.09 1.44
N ARG A 48 -1.37 -12.68 2.36
CA ARG A 48 -1.94 -13.42 3.49
C ARG A 48 -1.60 -12.71 4.79
N LEU A 49 -2.62 -12.16 5.43
CA LEU A 49 -2.52 -11.56 6.75
C LEU A 49 -3.48 -12.33 7.68
N PRO A 50 -2.99 -13.07 8.69
CA PRO A 50 -3.90 -13.79 9.58
C PRO A 50 -4.95 -12.88 10.23
N GLY A 51 -6.22 -13.27 10.13
CA GLY A 51 -7.36 -12.50 10.65
C GLY A 51 -7.76 -11.27 9.82
N HIS A 52 -7.11 -11.02 8.68
CA HIS A 52 -7.44 -9.89 7.81
C HIS A 52 -7.27 -10.23 6.33
N ILE A 53 -8.11 -9.64 5.50
CA ILE A 53 -8.04 -9.75 4.05
C ILE A 53 -7.54 -8.43 3.50
N VAL A 54 -6.51 -8.46 2.63
CA VAL A 54 -6.13 -7.28 1.84
C VAL A 54 -7.20 -7.08 0.77
N ALA A 55 -8.04 -6.08 0.96
CA ALA A 55 -9.15 -5.76 0.07
C ALA A 55 -8.70 -4.93 -1.14
N ASP A 56 -7.73 -4.05 -0.95
CA ASP A 56 -7.24 -3.17 -2.02
C ASP A 56 -5.77 -2.75 -1.80
N VAL A 57 -5.07 -2.45 -2.90
CA VAL A 57 -3.73 -1.87 -2.90
C VAL A 57 -3.65 -0.80 -3.97
N ALA A 58 -3.38 0.43 -3.55
CA ALA A 58 -3.20 1.57 -4.43
C ALA A 58 -1.78 2.16 -4.28
N ILE A 59 -1.26 2.74 -5.36
CA ILE A 59 -0.06 3.57 -5.31
C ILE A 59 -0.44 4.96 -5.80
N GLU A 60 -0.29 5.95 -4.92
CA GLU A 60 -0.53 7.34 -5.25
C GLU A 60 0.82 8.04 -5.50
N PRO A 61 1.02 8.70 -6.65
CA PRO A 61 2.20 9.54 -6.85
C PRO A 61 2.17 10.69 -5.84
N GLY A 62 3.29 10.92 -5.15
CA GLY A 62 3.44 12.06 -4.25
C GLY A 62 3.98 13.28 -4.98
N ASP A 63 4.05 14.41 -4.28
CA ASP A 63 4.68 15.61 -4.81
C ASP A 63 6.21 15.40 -4.89
N GLY A 64 6.73 15.22 -6.11
CA GLY A 64 8.17 15.06 -6.38
C GLY A 64 8.57 13.63 -6.81
N ALA A 65 9.71 13.14 -6.32
CA ALA A 65 10.26 11.82 -6.67
C ALA A 65 9.85 10.69 -5.70
N GLY A 66 8.68 10.84 -5.07
CA GLY A 66 8.14 9.89 -4.09
C GLY A 66 6.73 9.44 -4.45
N PHE A 67 6.27 8.40 -3.78
CA PHE A 67 4.91 7.85 -3.92
C PHE A 67 4.45 7.28 -2.59
N THR A 68 3.13 7.15 -2.41
CA THR A 68 2.53 6.54 -1.23
C THR A 68 1.88 5.24 -1.62
N ILE A 69 2.23 4.15 -0.95
CA ILE A 69 1.52 2.88 -1.09
C ILE A 69 0.41 2.88 -0.05
N GLU A 70 -0.79 2.61 -0.50
CA GLU A 70 -1.95 2.41 0.34
C GLU A 70 -2.40 0.96 0.27
N ILE A 71 -2.60 0.34 1.43
CA ILE A 71 -3.14 -1.01 1.55
C ILE A 71 -4.39 -0.94 2.42
N LEU A 72 -5.50 -1.42 1.89
CA LEU A 72 -6.74 -1.57 2.63
C LEU A 72 -6.86 -3.01 3.12
N THR A 73 -6.97 -3.17 4.42
CA THR A 73 -7.25 -4.46 5.05
C THR A 73 -8.63 -4.44 5.68
N VAL A 74 -9.39 -5.52 5.53
CA VAL A 74 -10.64 -5.77 6.26
C VAL A 74 -10.43 -6.93 7.23
N GLU A 75 -11.08 -6.88 8.38
CA GLU A 75 -11.14 -7.99 9.33
C GLU A 75 -12.05 -9.09 8.75
N ASP A 76 -11.64 -10.35 8.87
CA ASP A 76 -12.39 -11.54 8.44
C ASP A 76 -13.47 -11.94 9.46
#